data_AF-A0A7K0Q300-F1
#
_entry.id   AF-A0A7K0Q300-F1
#
_cell.length_a   1.000
_cell.length_b   1.000
_cell.length_c   1.000
_cell.angle_alpha   90.00
_cell.angle_beta   90.00
_cell.angle_gamma   90.00
#
_symmetry.space_group_name_H-M   'P 1'
#
loop_
_entity.id
_entity.type
_entity.pdbx_description
1 polymer ?
#
loop_
_entity_poly.entity_id
_entity_poly.type
_entity_poly.pdbx_seq_one_letter_code
_entity_poly.pdbx_strand_id
1 'polypeptide(L)'
;MNNSTTTASERADFRSSLRDFFTDTSPETRVREVIATDAGIDEAAWRGLATDLGVAGLLIPEEFGGQGMGMAEMAVALEEASRALAVVPLLATGVLAPIAIQLAGDVAANAEVLPSIADGSEIITLALLDSAGVDTVAREENGWSLYGSKTAVLNASVANRILVVATTTSGTGLFLVDAKASGLVVTSQKSLDLTRTTSLVTFEGVAATRIGGEYSEALKALTAYGRIAVSAELMGMSEKLMEVSVEYAKTRVQFGKPIGAFQAIKHRCSEMFSHVESMRAAVETSSLVDPADSVSLHEQSLVVKAYCARFAPWVAEATIQVHGGIGFTWEHCAHLYLRRVKTDEILFGDALACRNQLQQLLGLTA
;
A
#
# COMPACT_ATOMS: atom_id res chain seq x y z
N MET A 1 -0.86 5.67 -18.32
CA MET A 1 -1.93 5.51 -17.31
C MET A 1 -3.10 6.39 -17.73
N ASN A 2 -4.32 5.85 -17.69
CA ASN A 2 -5.53 6.53 -18.15
C ASN A 2 -6.15 7.39 -17.03
N ASN A 3 -6.85 8.47 -17.40
CA ASN A 3 -7.76 9.17 -16.51
C ASN A 3 -9.05 8.36 -16.36
N SER A 4 -9.57 8.23 -15.12
CA SER A 4 -10.79 7.49 -14.85
C SER A 4 -11.99 8.12 -15.57
N THR A 5 -12.74 7.30 -16.31
CA THR A 5 -14.04 7.67 -16.92
C THR A 5 -15.23 7.17 -16.11
N THR A 6 -14.95 6.50 -14.99
CA THR A 6 -15.93 5.84 -14.12
C THR A 6 -16.77 6.87 -13.36
N THR A 7 -18.09 6.72 -13.42
CA THR A 7 -19.02 7.56 -12.69
C THR A 7 -18.93 7.32 -11.18
N ALA A 8 -19.44 8.26 -10.37
CA ALA A 8 -19.51 8.08 -8.92
C ALA A 8 -20.40 6.88 -8.53
N SER A 9 -21.45 6.59 -9.30
CA SER A 9 -22.34 5.44 -9.06
C SER A 9 -21.61 4.12 -9.30
N GLU A 10 -20.90 3.99 -10.42
CA GLU A 10 -20.13 2.77 -10.73
C GLU A 10 -19.03 2.52 -9.69
N ARG A 11 -18.36 3.58 -9.21
CA ARG A 11 -17.39 3.44 -8.10
C ARG A 11 -18.06 3.00 -6.79
N ALA A 12 -19.29 3.41 -6.54
CA ALA A 12 -20.04 2.96 -5.36
C ALA A 12 -20.46 1.48 -5.47
N ASP A 13 -20.88 1.02 -6.66
CA ASP A 13 -21.22 -0.38 -6.91
C ASP A 13 -19.97 -1.29 -6.81
N PHE A 14 -18.84 -0.83 -7.35
CA PHE A 14 -17.55 -1.49 -7.20
C PHE A 14 -17.13 -1.61 -5.73
N ARG A 15 -17.27 -0.52 -4.96
CA ARG A 15 -17.03 -0.52 -3.52
C ARG A 15 -17.89 -1.54 -2.79
N SER A 16 -19.19 -1.62 -3.10
CA SER A 16 -20.11 -2.58 -2.49
C SER A 16 -19.68 -4.03 -2.78
N SER A 17 -19.29 -4.30 -4.03
CA SER A 17 -18.84 -5.64 -4.45
C SER A 17 -17.57 -6.07 -3.70
N LEU A 18 -16.61 -5.16 -3.54
CA LEU A 18 -15.40 -5.39 -2.74
C LEU A 18 -15.71 -5.60 -1.25
N ARG A 19 -16.62 -4.78 -0.69
CA ARG A 19 -17.06 -4.90 0.71
C ARG A 19 -17.64 -6.29 0.98
N ASP A 20 -18.49 -6.78 0.10
CA ASP A 20 -19.12 -8.10 0.23
C ASP A 20 -18.06 -9.19 0.12
N PHE A 21 -17.19 -9.12 -0.90
CA PHE A 21 -16.07 -10.05 -1.07
C PHE A 21 -15.18 -10.16 0.18
N PHE A 22 -14.76 -9.03 0.76
CA PHE A 22 -13.89 -9.05 1.94
C PHE A 22 -14.62 -9.43 3.23
N THR A 23 -15.93 -9.22 3.31
CA THR A 23 -16.74 -9.72 4.43
C THR A 23 -16.70 -11.24 4.49
N ASP A 24 -16.73 -11.90 3.33
CA ASP A 24 -16.71 -13.36 3.23
C ASP A 24 -15.29 -13.93 3.31
N THR A 25 -14.31 -13.27 2.69
CA THR A 25 -12.95 -13.83 2.52
C THR A 25 -11.94 -13.36 3.56
N SER A 26 -12.17 -12.22 4.22
CA SER A 26 -11.23 -11.65 5.20
C SER A 26 -11.90 -11.32 6.55
N PRO A 27 -12.71 -12.22 7.15
CA PRO A 27 -13.15 -12.03 8.52
C PRO A 27 -11.94 -12.05 9.48
N GLU A 28 -12.05 -11.40 10.64
CA GLU A 28 -10.95 -11.29 11.60
C GLU A 28 -10.34 -12.65 11.98
N THR A 29 -11.16 -13.70 12.10
CA THR A 29 -10.70 -15.07 12.36
C THR A 29 -9.74 -15.56 11.29
N ARG A 30 -10.06 -15.31 10.02
CA ARG A 30 -9.22 -15.68 8.89
C ARG A 30 -7.93 -14.86 8.86
N VAL A 31 -8.00 -13.55 9.11
CA VAL A 31 -6.80 -12.70 9.25
C VAL A 31 -5.87 -13.29 10.31
N ARG A 32 -6.39 -13.67 11.47
CA ARG A 32 -5.61 -14.26 12.57
C ARG A 32 -4.99 -15.61 12.23
N GLU A 33 -5.69 -16.44 11.45
CA GLU A 33 -5.11 -17.69 10.93
C GLU A 33 -3.95 -17.41 9.99
N VAL A 34 -4.12 -16.48 9.05
CA VAL A 34 -3.14 -16.17 8.02
C VAL A 34 -1.87 -15.56 8.61
N ILE A 35 -1.98 -14.62 9.56
CA ILE A 35 -0.80 -14.02 10.22
C ILE A 35 0.01 -15.04 11.04
N ALA A 36 -0.58 -16.19 11.38
CA ALA A 36 0.10 -17.27 12.10
C ALA A 36 0.82 -18.25 11.16
N THR A 37 0.62 -18.14 9.84
CA THR A 37 1.32 -18.95 8.84
C THR A 37 2.69 -18.38 8.49
N ASP A 38 3.61 -19.24 8.04
CA ASP A 38 4.92 -18.81 7.56
C ASP A 38 4.85 -17.98 6.27
N ALA A 39 3.86 -18.26 5.41
CA ALA A 39 3.65 -17.54 4.15
C ALA A 39 3.22 -16.09 4.40
N GLY A 40 2.39 -15.86 5.44
CA GLY A 40 1.93 -14.53 5.83
C GLY A 40 1.12 -13.80 4.75
N ILE A 41 0.46 -14.56 3.87
CA ILE A 41 -0.50 -14.07 2.87
C ILE A 41 -1.70 -15.02 2.77
N ASP A 42 -2.85 -14.49 2.38
CA ASP A 42 -4.02 -15.29 2.04
C ASP A 42 -4.09 -15.50 0.53
N GLU A 43 -3.50 -16.60 0.05
CA GLU A 43 -3.46 -16.94 -1.38
C GLU A 43 -4.86 -17.10 -1.99
N ALA A 44 -5.83 -17.60 -1.22
CA ALA A 44 -7.19 -17.79 -1.70
C ALA A 44 -7.90 -16.44 -1.90
N ALA A 45 -7.78 -15.54 -0.92
CA ALA A 45 -8.30 -14.19 -1.03
C ALA A 45 -7.58 -13.41 -2.14
N TRP A 46 -6.26 -13.55 -2.29
CA TRP A 46 -5.52 -12.94 -3.39
C TRP A 46 -6.01 -13.44 -4.75
N ARG A 47 -6.19 -14.75 -4.91
CA ARG A 47 -6.71 -15.33 -6.16
C ARG A 47 -8.10 -14.77 -6.48
N GLY A 48 -9.05 -14.82 -5.54
CA GLY A 48 -10.40 -14.28 -5.79
C GLY A 48 -10.39 -12.78 -6.13
N LEU A 49 -9.54 -12.01 -5.46
CA LEU A 49 -9.38 -10.58 -5.73
C LEU A 49 -8.80 -10.33 -7.14
N ALA A 50 -7.81 -11.12 -7.55
CA ALA A 50 -7.15 -11.01 -8.85
C ALA A 50 -8.01 -11.55 -10.00
N THR A 51 -8.62 -12.73 -9.86
CA THR A 51 -9.35 -13.41 -10.94
C THR A 51 -10.82 -13.04 -11.01
N ASP A 52 -11.51 -13.02 -9.86
CA ASP A 52 -12.97 -12.92 -9.85
C ASP A 52 -13.42 -11.45 -9.92
N LEU A 53 -12.65 -10.56 -9.27
CA LEU A 53 -12.90 -9.12 -9.30
C LEU A 53 -11.94 -8.35 -10.23
N GLY A 54 -10.90 -9.01 -10.76
CA GLY A 54 -9.95 -8.39 -11.69
C GLY A 54 -9.05 -7.31 -11.07
N VAL A 55 -9.00 -7.19 -9.74
CA VAL A 55 -8.44 -6.02 -9.05
C VAL A 55 -6.94 -5.88 -9.26
N ALA A 56 -6.21 -7.00 -9.40
CA ALA A 56 -4.78 -7.01 -9.69
C ALA A 56 -4.44 -6.36 -11.04
N GLY A 57 -5.35 -6.44 -12.01
CA GLY A 57 -5.21 -5.88 -13.36
C GLY A 57 -5.79 -4.47 -13.54
N LEU A 58 -6.33 -3.82 -12.49
CA LEU A 58 -7.00 -2.52 -12.63
C LEU A 58 -6.11 -1.47 -13.29
N LEU A 59 -4.87 -1.33 -12.81
CA LEU A 59 -3.92 -0.31 -13.30
C LEU A 59 -3.13 -0.76 -14.54
N ILE A 60 -3.45 -1.94 -15.09
CA ILE A 60 -2.76 -2.51 -16.24
C ILE A 60 -3.58 -2.20 -17.51
N PRO A 61 -2.97 -1.70 -18.59
CA PRO A 61 -3.66 -1.47 -19.86
C PRO A 61 -4.35 -2.74 -20.40
N GLU A 62 -5.48 -2.57 -21.08
CA GLU A 62 -6.26 -3.67 -21.67
C GLU A 62 -5.43 -4.52 -22.67
N GLU A 63 -4.51 -3.89 -23.41
CA GLU A 63 -3.61 -4.59 -24.34
C GLU A 63 -2.67 -5.60 -23.66
N PHE A 64 -2.48 -5.48 -22.34
CA PHE A 64 -1.72 -6.42 -21.52
C PHE A 64 -2.62 -7.25 -20.60
N GLY A 65 -3.92 -7.33 -20.89
CA GLY A 65 -4.88 -8.16 -20.16
C GLY A 65 -5.45 -7.54 -18.88
N GLY A 66 -5.18 -6.26 -18.62
CA GLY A 66 -5.76 -5.53 -17.49
C GLY A 66 -7.08 -4.84 -17.83
N GLN A 67 -7.51 -3.92 -16.95
CA GLN A 67 -8.77 -3.16 -17.11
C GLN A 67 -8.56 -1.70 -17.55
N GLY A 68 -7.31 -1.22 -17.60
CA GLY A 68 -6.98 0.14 -18.04
C GLY A 68 -7.57 1.26 -17.17
N MET A 69 -7.88 0.97 -15.91
CA MET A 69 -8.46 1.89 -14.93
C MET A 69 -7.39 2.79 -14.28
N GLY A 70 -7.85 3.78 -13.52
CA GLY A 70 -6.99 4.76 -12.86
C GLY A 70 -6.78 4.49 -11.37
N MET A 71 -6.02 5.39 -10.73
CA MET A 71 -5.82 5.36 -9.28
C MET A 71 -7.12 5.57 -8.48
N ALA A 72 -8.14 6.18 -9.07
CA ALA A 72 -9.44 6.36 -8.42
C ALA A 72 -10.11 5.02 -8.10
N GLU A 73 -10.14 4.07 -9.04
CA GLU A 73 -10.68 2.73 -8.82
C GLU A 73 -9.78 1.93 -7.88
N MET A 74 -8.46 2.01 -8.06
CA MET A 74 -7.52 1.31 -7.18
C MET A 74 -7.57 1.83 -5.74
N ALA A 75 -7.79 3.13 -5.52
CA ALA A 75 -7.97 3.69 -4.19
C ALA A 75 -9.18 3.06 -3.49
N VAL A 76 -10.31 2.88 -4.18
CA VAL A 76 -11.47 2.15 -3.66
C VAL A 76 -11.08 0.73 -3.26
N ALA A 77 -10.35 0.00 -4.11
CA ALA A 77 -9.91 -1.37 -3.79
C ALA A 77 -9.01 -1.43 -2.55
N LEU A 78 -8.06 -0.50 -2.42
CA LEU A 78 -7.15 -0.40 -1.28
C LEU A 78 -7.87 -0.03 0.02
N GLU A 79 -8.84 0.88 -0.04
CA GLU A 79 -9.68 1.25 1.09
C GLU A 79 -10.48 0.05 1.60
N GLU A 80 -11.11 -0.69 0.69
CA GLU A 80 -11.91 -1.86 1.02
C GLU A 80 -11.06 -3.01 1.58
N ALA A 81 -9.90 -3.25 0.98
CA ALA A 81 -8.94 -4.24 1.47
C ALA A 81 -8.40 -3.88 2.86
N SER A 82 -8.06 -2.61 3.10
CA SER A 82 -7.50 -2.18 4.38
C SER A 82 -8.56 -2.14 5.49
N ARG A 83 -9.80 -1.80 5.16
CA ARG A 83 -10.95 -1.92 6.08
C ARG A 83 -11.13 -3.34 6.59
N ALA A 84 -10.82 -4.35 5.78
CA ALA A 84 -10.88 -5.75 6.15
C ALA A 84 -9.57 -6.32 6.73
N LEU A 85 -8.51 -5.49 6.83
CA LEU A 85 -7.15 -5.96 7.12
C LEU A 85 -6.71 -7.12 6.23
N ALA A 86 -7.11 -7.08 4.95
CA ALA A 86 -6.81 -8.15 4.01
C ALA A 86 -5.30 -8.39 3.91
N VAL A 87 -4.88 -9.64 4.11
CA VAL A 87 -3.47 -10.05 4.10
C VAL A 87 -3.10 -10.49 2.68
N VAL A 88 -3.17 -9.55 1.73
CA VAL A 88 -2.95 -9.79 0.29
C VAL A 88 -1.87 -8.84 -0.26
N PRO A 89 -1.13 -9.22 -1.31
CA PRO A 89 -0.04 -8.41 -1.86
C PRO A 89 -0.54 -7.23 -2.75
N LEU A 90 -1.73 -6.68 -2.49
CA LEU A 90 -2.36 -5.70 -3.38
C LEU A 90 -1.50 -4.44 -3.59
N LEU A 91 -0.90 -3.89 -2.53
CA LEU A 91 0.00 -2.74 -2.67
C LEU A 91 1.25 -3.08 -3.50
N ALA A 92 1.90 -4.20 -3.22
CA ALA A 92 3.14 -4.58 -3.89
C ALA A 92 2.90 -4.96 -5.35
N THR A 93 1.93 -5.82 -5.60
CA THR A 93 1.68 -6.48 -6.88
C THR A 93 0.63 -5.77 -7.71
N GLY A 94 -0.47 -5.28 -7.13
CA GLY A 94 -1.52 -4.57 -7.88
C GLY A 94 -1.22 -3.10 -8.14
N VAL A 95 -0.30 -2.49 -7.39
CA VAL A 95 0.04 -1.05 -7.51
C VAL A 95 1.49 -0.84 -7.89
N LEU A 96 2.43 -1.17 -6.99
CA LEU A 96 3.83 -0.75 -7.15
C LEU A 96 4.50 -1.42 -8.35
N ALA A 97 4.31 -2.73 -8.52
CA ALA A 97 4.89 -3.47 -9.63
C ALA A 97 4.41 -2.99 -11.02
N PRO A 98 3.10 -2.95 -11.33
CA PRO A 98 2.63 -2.54 -12.65
C PRO A 98 2.93 -1.08 -12.94
N ILE A 99 2.86 -0.19 -11.94
CA ILE A 99 3.25 1.21 -12.12
C ILE A 99 4.74 1.32 -12.42
N ALA A 100 5.60 0.58 -11.71
CA ALA A 100 7.04 0.66 -11.93
C ALA A 100 7.45 0.22 -13.34
N ILE A 101 6.88 -0.88 -13.83
CA ILE A 101 7.18 -1.40 -15.17
C ILE A 101 6.67 -0.41 -16.24
N GLN A 102 5.45 0.11 -16.10
CA GLN A 102 4.89 1.08 -17.04
C GLN A 102 5.68 2.38 -17.09
N LEU A 103 6.12 2.91 -15.94
CA LEU A 103 6.91 4.15 -15.88
C LEU A 103 8.31 4.00 -16.49
N ALA A 104 8.83 2.78 -16.62
CA ALA A 104 10.10 2.54 -17.31
C ALA A 104 10.00 2.74 -18.83
N GLY A 105 8.78 2.76 -19.39
CA GLY A 105 8.55 2.99 -20.82
C GLY A 105 9.01 1.86 -21.73
N ASP A 106 9.27 0.67 -21.19
CA ASP A 106 9.75 -0.50 -21.92
C ASP A 106 8.58 -1.37 -22.36
N VAL A 107 8.23 -1.28 -23.65
CA VAL A 107 7.09 -2.01 -24.24
C VAL A 107 7.31 -3.52 -24.18
N ALA A 108 8.55 -4.01 -24.32
CA ALA A 108 8.83 -5.44 -24.27
C ALA A 108 8.64 -5.97 -22.84
N ALA A 109 9.14 -5.24 -21.83
CA ALA A 109 8.92 -5.60 -20.44
C ALA A 109 7.43 -5.52 -20.03
N ASN A 110 6.69 -4.53 -20.52
CA ASN A 110 5.24 -4.45 -20.31
C ASN A 110 4.53 -5.70 -20.84
N ALA A 111 4.83 -6.10 -22.09
CA ALA A 111 4.22 -7.26 -22.73
C ALA A 111 4.61 -8.60 -22.07
N GLU A 112 5.83 -8.69 -21.50
CA GLU A 112 6.30 -9.88 -20.81
C GLU A 112 5.70 -10.03 -19.40
N VAL A 113 5.64 -8.94 -18.63
CA VAL A 113 5.43 -9.02 -17.18
C VAL A 113 3.99 -8.73 -16.77
N LEU A 114 3.36 -7.70 -17.33
CA LEU A 114 2.05 -7.22 -16.89
C LEU A 114 0.92 -8.27 -17.01
N PRO A 115 0.86 -9.13 -18.05
CA PRO A 115 -0.19 -10.14 -18.13
C PRO A 115 -0.25 -11.07 -16.91
N SER A 116 0.91 -11.47 -16.39
CA SER A 116 0.99 -12.37 -15.20
C SER A 116 0.56 -11.70 -13.89
N ILE A 117 0.63 -10.36 -13.82
CA ILE A 117 0.08 -9.59 -12.71
C ILE A 117 -1.43 -9.48 -12.88
N ALA A 118 -1.90 -9.19 -14.11
CA ALA A 118 -3.31 -8.98 -14.41
C ALA A 118 -4.17 -10.21 -14.14
N ASP A 119 -3.70 -11.40 -14.50
CA ASP A 119 -4.40 -12.67 -14.25
C ASP A 119 -4.13 -13.27 -12.85
N GLY A 120 -3.26 -12.63 -12.05
CA GLY A 120 -2.91 -13.05 -10.70
C GLY A 120 -2.02 -14.29 -10.61
N SER A 121 -1.46 -14.78 -11.73
CA SER A 121 -0.59 -15.96 -11.76
C SER A 121 0.77 -15.71 -11.10
N GLU A 122 1.22 -14.46 -11.04
CA GLU A 122 2.45 -14.08 -10.35
C GLU A 122 2.26 -12.97 -9.32
N ILE A 123 2.92 -13.15 -8.17
CA ILE A 123 3.17 -12.10 -7.18
C ILE A 123 4.50 -11.45 -7.54
N ILE A 124 4.46 -10.18 -7.92
CA ILE A 124 5.66 -9.38 -8.18
C ILE A 124 5.73 -8.27 -7.15
N THR A 125 6.90 -8.10 -6.53
CA THR A 125 7.13 -7.06 -5.52
C THR A 125 8.23 -6.09 -5.95
N LEU A 126 8.40 -5.02 -5.18
CA LEU A 126 9.32 -3.93 -5.44
C LEU A 126 10.26 -3.72 -4.24
N ALA A 127 11.57 -3.76 -4.52
CA ALA A 127 12.65 -3.56 -3.57
C ALA A 127 13.31 -2.18 -3.78
N LEU A 128 12.91 -1.22 -2.94
CA LEU A 128 13.31 0.19 -3.04
C LEU A 128 14.42 0.58 -2.06
N LEU A 129 14.20 0.30 -0.77
CA LEU A 129 15.00 0.86 0.31
C LEU A 129 16.27 0.07 0.52
N ASP A 130 17.43 0.72 0.41
CA ASP A 130 18.70 0.10 0.75
C ASP A 130 18.82 -0.17 2.24
N SER A 131 19.40 -1.32 2.60
CA SER A 131 19.82 -1.57 3.98
C SER A 131 20.94 -0.59 4.36
N ALA A 132 20.91 -0.08 5.59
CA ALA A 132 21.77 1.01 6.04
C ALA A 132 23.23 0.97 5.54
N GLY A 133 23.63 2.02 4.81
CA GLY A 133 25.03 2.40 4.58
C GLY A 133 25.65 1.99 3.24
N VAL A 134 24.99 1.15 2.43
CA VAL A 134 25.50 0.74 1.12
C VAL A 134 24.35 0.63 0.12
N ASP A 135 24.44 1.39 -0.98
CA ASP A 135 23.49 1.31 -2.08
C ASP A 135 23.58 -0.06 -2.76
N THR A 136 22.42 -0.63 -3.10
CA THR A 136 22.35 -1.77 -4.01
C THR A 136 22.83 -1.32 -5.38
N VAL A 137 23.85 -2.00 -5.91
CA VAL A 137 24.49 -1.66 -7.18
C VAL A 137 24.20 -2.71 -8.24
N ALA A 138 24.06 -2.25 -9.48
CA ALA A 138 23.96 -3.08 -10.67
C ALA A 138 25.21 -2.89 -11.54
N ARG A 139 25.85 -3.99 -11.91
CA ARG A 139 27.06 -4.01 -12.75
C ARG A 139 26.77 -4.68 -14.09
N GLU A 140 27.20 -4.04 -15.16
CA GLU A 140 27.10 -4.56 -16.53
C GLU A 140 28.46 -5.10 -16.96
N GLU A 141 28.58 -6.42 -17.05
CA GLU A 141 29.78 -7.10 -17.56
C GLU A 141 29.40 -8.04 -18.70
N ASN A 142 28.83 -9.20 -18.37
CA ASN A 142 28.26 -10.18 -19.31
C ASN A 142 26.75 -10.29 -19.07
N GLY A 143 26.06 -9.15 -19.12
CA GLY A 143 24.72 -8.96 -18.58
C GLY A 143 24.75 -8.23 -17.23
N TRP A 144 23.56 -7.93 -16.70
CA TRP A 144 23.41 -7.21 -15.45
C TRP A 144 23.44 -8.15 -14.25
N SER A 145 24.19 -7.75 -13.23
CA SER A 145 24.24 -8.45 -11.94
C SER A 145 24.09 -7.48 -10.78
N LEU A 146 23.30 -7.88 -9.78
CA LEU A 146 23.00 -7.08 -8.59
C LEU A 146 23.86 -7.49 -7.39
N TYR A 147 24.30 -6.48 -6.64
CA TYR A 147 25.04 -6.64 -5.38
C TYR A 147 24.50 -5.68 -4.32
N GLY A 148 24.43 -6.14 -3.07
CA GLY A 148 24.00 -5.33 -1.94
C GLY A 148 22.74 -5.91 -1.28
N SER A 149 21.93 -5.06 -0.67
CA SER A 149 20.68 -5.51 -0.05
C SER A 149 19.61 -4.43 0.07
N LYS A 150 18.37 -4.89 -0.07
CA LYS A 150 17.15 -4.10 0.11
C LYS A 150 16.40 -4.55 1.35
N THR A 151 15.94 -3.61 2.17
CA THR A 151 15.21 -3.88 3.41
C THR A 151 13.75 -3.47 3.30
N ALA A 152 12.90 -3.98 4.18
CA ALA A 152 11.48 -3.67 4.21
C ALA A 152 10.76 -3.98 2.88
N VAL A 153 11.24 -4.99 2.12
CA VAL A 153 10.64 -5.40 0.86
C VAL A 153 9.34 -6.14 1.15
N LEU A 154 8.21 -5.60 0.68
CA LEU A 154 6.88 -6.14 0.98
C LEU A 154 6.71 -7.50 0.30
N ASN A 155 6.14 -8.48 1.01
CA ASN A 155 5.74 -9.78 0.46
C ASN A 155 6.85 -10.55 -0.31
N ALA A 156 8.13 -10.23 -0.10
CA ALA A 156 9.22 -10.83 -0.89
C ALA A 156 9.37 -12.35 -0.66
N SER A 157 8.98 -12.86 0.51
CA SER A 157 9.02 -14.28 0.86
C SER A 157 8.11 -15.16 -0.03
N VAL A 158 7.13 -14.55 -0.68
CA VAL A 158 6.12 -15.23 -1.52
C VAL A 158 6.10 -14.70 -2.95
N ALA A 159 7.00 -13.76 -3.29
CA ALA A 159 7.08 -13.21 -4.63
C ALA A 159 7.69 -14.22 -5.62
N ASN A 160 7.14 -14.26 -6.83
CA ASN A 160 7.70 -15.00 -7.96
C ASN A 160 8.90 -14.24 -8.55
N ARG A 161 8.78 -12.91 -8.67
CA ARG A 161 9.82 -12.02 -9.18
C ARG A 161 9.91 -10.74 -8.34
N ILE A 162 11.09 -10.13 -8.34
CA ILE A 162 11.39 -8.91 -7.58
C ILE A 162 11.89 -7.84 -8.53
N LEU A 163 11.20 -6.71 -8.56
CA LEU A 163 11.67 -5.48 -9.17
C LEU A 163 12.63 -4.79 -8.20
N VAL A 164 13.84 -4.44 -8.64
CA VAL A 164 14.89 -3.87 -7.80
C VAL A 164 15.33 -2.55 -8.40
N VAL A 165 15.26 -1.48 -7.61
CA VAL A 165 15.87 -0.19 -7.96
C VAL A 165 17.32 -0.23 -7.50
N ALA A 166 18.27 -0.07 -8.44
CA ALA A 166 19.70 -0.16 -8.13
C ALA A 166 20.50 0.94 -8.82
N THR A 167 21.60 1.33 -8.18
CA THR A 167 22.56 2.30 -8.72
C THR A 167 23.44 1.65 -9.78
N THR A 168 23.54 2.29 -10.94
CA THR A 168 24.46 1.93 -12.03
C THR A 168 25.53 3.01 -12.18
N THR A 169 26.54 2.78 -13.02
CA THR A 169 27.49 3.84 -13.43
C THR A 169 26.83 5.00 -14.18
N SER A 170 25.64 4.78 -14.74
CA SER A 170 24.88 5.74 -15.54
C SER A 170 23.71 6.42 -14.81
N GLY A 171 23.54 6.16 -13.50
CA GLY A 171 22.40 6.65 -12.72
C GLY A 171 21.55 5.51 -12.16
N THR A 172 20.26 5.77 -11.93
CA THR A 172 19.35 4.78 -11.31
C THR A 172 18.74 3.89 -12.38
N GLY A 173 18.69 2.57 -12.14
CA GLY A 173 18.02 1.61 -13.02
C GLY A 173 16.97 0.79 -12.29
N LEU A 174 15.99 0.28 -13.05
CA LEU A 174 15.03 -0.73 -12.61
C LEU A 174 15.42 -2.08 -13.19
N PHE A 175 15.42 -3.11 -12.35
CA PHE A 175 15.84 -4.47 -12.71
C PHE A 175 14.80 -5.49 -12.27
N LEU A 176 14.58 -6.53 -13.07
CA LEU A 176 13.74 -7.66 -12.73
C LEU A 176 14.59 -8.88 -12.43
N VAL A 177 14.26 -9.58 -11.35
CA VAL A 177 14.99 -10.75 -10.86
C VAL A 177 14.00 -11.86 -10.53
N ASP A 178 14.33 -13.09 -10.91
CA ASP A 178 13.62 -14.29 -10.45
C ASP A 178 13.88 -14.50 -8.93
N ALA A 179 12.82 -14.72 -8.14
CA ALA A 179 12.97 -14.85 -6.69
C ALA A 179 13.78 -16.09 -6.25
N LYS A 180 14.05 -17.02 -7.17
CA LYS A 180 14.90 -18.22 -6.97
C LYS A 180 16.25 -18.11 -7.69
N ALA A 181 16.61 -16.93 -8.19
CA ALA A 181 17.90 -16.70 -8.82
C ALA A 181 19.06 -17.02 -7.87
N SER A 182 20.13 -17.62 -8.42
CA SER A 182 21.35 -17.91 -7.65
C SER A 182 21.95 -16.63 -7.08
N GLY A 183 22.39 -16.67 -5.81
CA GLY A 183 22.96 -15.52 -5.11
C GLY A 183 21.92 -14.58 -4.46
N LEU A 184 20.61 -14.84 -4.65
CA LEU A 184 19.54 -14.10 -4.00
C LEU A 184 19.13 -14.80 -2.70
N VAL A 185 19.07 -14.05 -1.61
CA VAL A 185 18.59 -14.54 -0.31
C VAL A 185 17.48 -13.64 0.22
N VAL A 186 16.30 -14.21 0.45
CA VAL A 186 15.18 -13.51 1.12
C VAL A 186 15.10 -13.95 2.57
N THR A 187 15.26 -13.00 3.49
CA THR A 187 15.14 -13.22 4.94
C THR A 187 13.93 -12.46 5.49
N SER A 188 12.94 -13.19 5.99
CA SER A 188 11.76 -12.59 6.63
C SER A 188 12.15 -11.72 7.83
N GLN A 189 11.55 -10.53 7.93
CA GLN A 189 11.79 -9.58 9.01
C GLN A 189 10.61 -9.57 9.98
N LYS A 190 10.90 -9.60 11.29
CA LYS A 190 9.88 -9.41 12.32
C LYS A 190 9.47 -7.93 12.36
N SER A 191 8.25 -7.64 11.93
CA SER A 191 7.65 -6.31 11.92
C SER A 191 6.67 -6.10 13.08
N LEU A 192 6.38 -4.83 13.37
CA LEU A 192 5.30 -4.44 14.29
C LEU A 192 3.93 -4.95 13.78
N ASP A 193 3.71 -4.74 12.49
CA ASP A 193 2.55 -5.21 11.75
C ASP A 193 2.66 -6.70 11.45
N LEU A 194 1.59 -7.42 11.75
CA LEU A 194 1.47 -8.87 11.54
C LEU A 194 0.78 -9.17 10.20
N THR A 195 0.12 -8.20 9.57
CA THR A 195 -0.69 -8.37 8.35
C THR A 195 0.02 -7.87 7.08
N ARG A 196 1.25 -7.35 7.16
CA ARG A 196 2.13 -7.10 6.00
C ARG A 196 3.53 -7.57 6.32
N THR A 197 3.87 -8.70 5.71
CA THR A 197 5.20 -9.28 5.77
C THR A 197 6.21 -8.39 5.06
N THR A 198 7.37 -8.22 5.67
CA THR A 198 8.52 -7.56 5.05
C THR A 198 9.74 -8.47 5.09
N SER A 199 10.70 -8.21 4.22
CA SER A 199 11.93 -9.00 4.16
C SER A 199 13.15 -8.13 3.87
N LEU A 200 14.31 -8.64 4.31
CA LEU A 200 15.61 -8.25 3.80
C LEU A 200 15.91 -9.15 2.59
N VAL A 201 16.24 -8.54 1.46
CA VAL A 201 16.65 -9.23 0.24
C VAL A 201 18.11 -8.89 -0.04
N THR A 202 18.97 -9.90 -0.05
CA THR A 202 20.41 -9.76 -0.30
C THR A 202 20.74 -10.31 -1.67
N PHE A 203 21.62 -9.59 -2.38
CA PHE A 203 22.08 -9.91 -3.72
C PHE A 203 23.60 -10.10 -3.71
N GLU A 204 24.06 -11.28 -4.15
CA GLU A 204 25.47 -11.60 -4.36
C GLU A 204 25.68 -12.04 -5.81
N GLY A 205 25.88 -11.07 -6.72
CA GLY A 205 26.09 -11.35 -8.14
C GLY A 205 24.86 -11.93 -8.84
N VAL A 206 23.68 -11.47 -8.45
CA VAL A 206 22.41 -12.01 -8.94
C VAL A 206 22.12 -11.52 -10.35
N ALA A 207 21.97 -12.44 -11.29
CA ALA A 207 21.59 -12.11 -12.66
C ALA A 207 20.24 -11.38 -12.70
N ALA A 208 20.17 -10.30 -13.46
CA ALA A 208 18.99 -9.46 -13.55
C ALA A 208 18.75 -8.95 -14.98
N THR A 209 17.48 -8.69 -15.31
CA THR A 209 17.09 -8.04 -16.57
C THR A 209 16.81 -6.58 -16.30
N ARG A 210 17.51 -5.67 -16.99
CA ARG A 210 17.21 -4.24 -16.91
C ARG A 210 15.89 -3.95 -17.63
N ILE A 211 15.02 -3.17 -17.00
CA ILE A 211 13.77 -2.68 -17.59
C ILE A 211 13.95 -1.20 -17.92
N GLY A 212 13.85 -0.85 -19.20
CA GLY A 212 13.98 0.54 -19.66
C GLY A 212 15.36 1.17 -19.39
N GLY A 213 15.36 2.51 -19.30
CA GLY A 213 16.56 3.34 -19.26
C GLY A 213 16.93 3.84 -17.85
N GLU A 214 17.20 5.15 -17.76
CA GLU A 214 17.38 5.85 -16.48
C GLU A 214 16.02 5.96 -15.78
N TYR A 215 15.99 5.71 -14.46
CA TYR A 215 14.76 5.51 -13.70
C TYR A 215 14.49 6.54 -12.59
N SER A 216 15.33 7.57 -12.41
CA SER A 216 15.23 8.56 -11.32
C SER A 216 13.94 9.38 -11.34
N GLU A 217 13.50 9.89 -12.50
CA GLU A 217 12.23 10.64 -12.59
C GLU A 217 11.01 9.71 -12.44
N ALA A 218 11.08 8.51 -13.04
CA ALA A 218 10.08 7.46 -12.85
C ALA A 218 9.96 7.05 -11.37
N LEU A 219 11.07 7.00 -10.64
CA LEU A 219 11.10 6.69 -9.21
C LEU A 219 10.38 7.76 -8.37
N LYS A 220 10.47 9.04 -8.73
CA LYS A 220 9.70 10.11 -8.06
C LYS A 220 8.20 9.93 -8.27
N ALA A 221 7.78 9.63 -9.51
CA ALA A 221 6.38 9.35 -9.82
C ALA A 221 5.88 8.08 -9.11
N LEU A 222 6.65 6.99 -9.14
CA LEU A 222 6.35 5.75 -8.41
C LEU A 222 6.19 5.99 -6.90
N THR A 223 7.05 6.83 -6.31
CA THR A 223 6.94 7.22 -4.90
C THR A 223 5.64 8.00 -4.64
N ALA A 224 5.23 8.88 -5.55
CA ALA A 224 3.96 9.61 -5.45
C ALA A 224 2.75 8.66 -5.49
N TYR A 225 2.75 7.67 -6.39
CA TYR A 225 1.72 6.63 -6.43
C TYR A 225 1.69 5.79 -5.15
N GLY A 226 2.85 5.39 -4.63
CA GLY A 226 2.96 4.67 -3.36
C GLY A 226 2.36 5.45 -2.18
N ARG A 227 2.57 6.78 -2.14
CA ARG A 227 1.96 7.66 -1.13
C ARG A 227 0.44 7.73 -1.23
N ILE A 228 -0.10 7.86 -2.43
CA ILE A 228 -1.56 7.88 -2.66
C ILE A 228 -2.16 6.54 -2.24
N ALA A 229 -1.56 5.43 -2.69
CA ALA A 229 -2.03 4.08 -2.39
C ALA A 229 -2.05 3.78 -0.88
N VAL A 230 -0.94 4.05 -0.18
CA VAL A 230 -0.87 3.85 1.28
C VAL A 230 -1.81 4.81 2.02
N SER A 231 -2.08 6.01 1.48
CA SER A 231 -3.06 6.93 2.08
C SER A 231 -4.49 6.41 1.96
N ALA A 232 -4.83 5.75 0.84
CA ALA A 232 -6.10 5.04 0.69
C ALA A 232 -6.23 3.90 1.71
N GLU A 233 -5.17 3.11 1.94
CA GLU A 233 -5.16 2.09 3.00
C GLU A 233 -5.36 2.70 4.40
N LEU A 234 -4.65 3.78 4.72
CA LEU A 234 -4.77 4.51 6.00
C LEU A 234 -6.18 5.07 6.22
N MET A 235 -6.81 5.60 5.17
CA MET A 235 -8.17 6.12 5.23
C MET A 235 -9.18 5.00 5.50
N GLY A 236 -9.11 3.89 4.74
CA GLY A 236 -9.98 2.74 4.94
C GLY A 236 -9.91 2.20 6.37
N MET A 237 -8.71 1.95 6.89
CA MET A 237 -8.54 1.50 8.28
C MET A 237 -9.14 2.50 9.28
N SER A 238 -8.94 3.80 9.06
CA SER A 238 -9.46 4.85 9.94
C SER A 238 -10.98 4.89 9.95
N GLU A 239 -11.62 4.71 8.80
CA GLU A 239 -13.07 4.64 8.69
C GLU A 239 -13.63 3.41 9.44
N LYS A 240 -13.01 2.23 9.27
CA LYS A 240 -13.42 1.02 10.01
C LYS A 240 -13.28 1.21 11.52
N LEU A 241 -12.16 1.78 11.95
CA LEU A 241 -11.85 2.06 13.37
C LEU A 241 -12.84 3.06 14.00
N MET A 242 -13.25 4.08 13.24
CA MET A 242 -14.29 5.01 13.63
C MET A 242 -15.64 4.30 13.80
N GLU A 243 -16.06 3.49 12.83
CA GLU A 243 -17.34 2.77 12.89
C GLU A 243 -17.42 1.87 14.12
N VAL A 244 -16.41 1.02 14.36
CA VAL A 244 -16.42 0.11 15.51
C VAL A 244 -16.40 0.89 16.83
N SER A 245 -15.73 2.04 16.88
CA SER A 245 -15.73 2.91 18.06
C SER A 245 -17.11 3.52 18.33
N VAL A 246 -17.79 3.99 17.30
CA VAL A 246 -19.14 4.55 17.42
C VAL A 246 -20.13 3.47 17.85
N GLU A 247 -20.08 2.28 17.26
CA GLU A 247 -20.95 1.15 17.64
C GLU A 247 -20.70 0.68 19.08
N TYR A 248 -19.43 0.57 19.49
CA TYR A 248 -19.10 0.26 20.88
C TYR A 248 -19.59 1.36 21.84
N ALA A 249 -19.44 2.64 21.47
CA ALA A 249 -19.89 3.74 22.29
C ALA A 249 -21.42 3.78 22.49
N LYS A 250 -22.19 3.33 21.50
CA LYS A 250 -23.65 3.22 21.58
C LYS A 250 -24.13 2.11 22.51
N THR A 251 -23.38 1.01 22.60
CA THR A 251 -23.83 -0.22 23.27
C THR A 251 -23.20 -0.45 24.64
N ARG A 252 -21.95 -0.01 24.86
CA ARG A 252 -21.25 -0.21 26.14
C ARG A 252 -21.82 0.69 27.22
N VAL A 253 -22.30 0.10 28.32
CA VAL A 253 -22.86 0.83 29.48
C VAL A 253 -21.83 0.98 30.61
N GLN A 254 -21.66 2.19 31.12
CA GLN A 254 -20.93 2.52 32.36
C GLN A 254 -21.65 3.64 33.11
N PHE A 255 -21.57 3.62 34.44
CA PHE A 255 -22.26 4.60 35.29
C PHE A 255 -23.76 4.77 34.92
N GLY A 256 -24.43 3.66 34.63
CA GLY A 256 -25.87 3.61 34.38
C GLY A 256 -26.35 4.07 33.00
N LYS A 257 -25.47 4.37 32.04
CA LYS A 257 -25.85 4.74 30.66
C LYS A 257 -24.79 4.35 29.62
N PRO A 258 -25.11 4.33 28.31
CA PRO A 258 -24.11 4.14 27.26
C PRO A 258 -22.96 5.14 27.35
N ILE A 259 -21.72 4.70 27.09
CA ILE A 259 -20.54 5.57 27.19
C ILE A 259 -20.59 6.73 26.18
N GLY A 260 -21.26 6.52 25.04
CA GLY A 260 -21.53 7.56 24.04
C GLY A 260 -22.42 8.70 24.55
N ALA A 261 -23.03 8.59 25.73
CA ALA A 261 -23.76 9.70 26.35
C ALA A 261 -22.84 10.71 27.07
N PHE A 262 -21.56 10.39 27.32
CA PHE A 262 -20.60 11.30 27.94
C PHE A 262 -19.93 12.20 26.88
N GLN A 263 -19.87 13.50 27.17
CA GLN A 263 -19.34 14.52 26.24
C GLN A 263 -17.93 14.19 25.74
N ALA A 264 -17.04 13.70 26.61
CA ALA A 264 -15.67 13.34 26.23
C ALA A 264 -15.62 12.24 25.15
N ILE A 265 -16.53 11.26 25.19
CA ILE A 265 -16.62 10.20 24.17
C ILE A 265 -17.28 10.74 22.89
N LYS A 266 -18.33 11.55 23.01
CA LYS A 266 -18.97 12.21 21.85
C LYS A 266 -18.00 13.06 21.06
N HIS A 267 -17.27 13.95 21.74
CA HIS A 267 -16.29 14.82 21.10
C HIS A 267 -15.21 14.01 20.39
N ARG A 268 -14.67 12.97 21.05
CA ARG A 268 -13.67 12.09 20.43
C ARG A 268 -14.20 11.41 19.17
N CYS A 269 -15.40 10.84 19.21
CA CYS A 269 -16.00 10.21 18.03
C CYS A 269 -16.30 11.23 16.92
N SER A 270 -16.71 12.44 17.28
CA SER A 270 -16.92 13.54 16.32
C SER A 270 -15.62 14.01 15.68
N GLU A 271 -14.52 14.06 16.43
CA GLU A 271 -13.19 14.39 15.90
C GLU A 271 -12.67 13.29 14.97
N MET A 272 -12.88 12.01 15.31
CA MET A 272 -12.59 10.88 14.41
C MET A 272 -13.34 11.04 13.08
N PHE A 273 -14.64 11.35 13.13
CA PHE A 273 -15.43 11.62 11.94
C PHE A 273 -14.85 12.74 11.09
N SER A 274 -14.55 13.91 11.68
CA SER A 274 -13.96 15.03 10.95
C SER A 274 -12.65 14.66 10.25
N HIS A 275 -11.78 13.89 10.91
CA HIS A 275 -10.52 13.44 10.33
C HIS A 275 -10.71 12.41 9.22
N VAL A 276 -11.60 11.43 9.40
CA VAL A 276 -11.89 10.40 8.38
C VAL A 276 -12.48 11.04 7.13
N GLU A 277 -13.44 11.96 7.26
CA GLU A 277 -14.00 12.65 6.10
C GLU A 277 -12.98 13.54 5.38
N SER A 278 -12.06 14.16 6.12
CA SER A 278 -10.95 14.90 5.52
C SER A 278 -9.96 13.99 4.79
N MET A 279 -9.66 12.80 5.32
CA MET A 279 -8.84 11.80 4.62
C MET A 279 -9.53 11.34 3.34
N ARG A 280 -10.84 11.06 3.39
CA ARG A 280 -11.62 10.62 2.23
C ARG A 280 -11.54 11.64 1.10
N ALA A 281 -11.82 12.90 1.39
CA ALA A 281 -11.74 13.97 0.40
C ALA A 281 -10.33 14.11 -0.20
N ALA A 282 -9.29 13.99 0.63
CA ALA A 282 -7.90 14.07 0.17
C ALA A 282 -7.48 12.87 -0.70
N VAL A 283 -7.90 11.65 -0.34
CA VAL A 283 -7.65 10.43 -1.12
C VAL A 283 -8.38 10.52 -2.47
N GLU A 284 -9.67 10.87 -2.47
CA GLU A 284 -10.42 11.04 -3.73
C GLU A 284 -9.76 12.06 -4.64
N THR A 285 -9.41 13.25 -4.12
CA THR A 285 -8.78 14.32 -4.91
C THR A 285 -7.43 13.88 -5.48
N SER A 286 -6.56 13.29 -4.66
CA SER A 286 -5.23 12.86 -5.09
C SER A 286 -5.26 11.69 -6.07
N SER A 287 -6.27 10.81 -5.97
CA SER A 287 -6.44 9.66 -6.88
C SER A 287 -6.94 10.02 -8.28
N LEU A 288 -7.49 11.23 -8.45
CA LEU A 288 -8.02 11.75 -9.72
C LEU A 288 -7.03 12.63 -10.48
N VAL A 289 -5.82 12.83 -9.94
CA VAL A 289 -4.79 13.65 -10.59
C VAL A 289 -4.36 13.01 -11.89
N ASP A 290 -4.27 13.83 -12.95
CA ASP A 290 -3.78 13.38 -14.24
C ASP A 290 -2.33 12.90 -14.12
N PRO A 291 -2.02 11.63 -14.46
CA PRO A 291 -0.66 11.10 -14.49
C PRO A 291 0.34 11.93 -15.32
N ALA A 292 -0.13 12.64 -16.34
CA ALA A 292 0.71 13.49 -17.19
C ALA A 292 1.12 14.80 -16.49
N ASP A 293 0.37 15.24 -15.47
CA ASP A 293 0.73 16.39 -14.65
C ASP A 293 1.59 15.95 -13.45
N SER A 294 2.88 15.74 -13.71
CA SER A 294 3.83 15.29 -12.71
C SER A 294 3.96 16.25 -11.52
N VAL A 295 3.70 17.54 -11.71
CA VAL A 295 3.79 18.56 -10.65
C VAL A 295 2.63 18.38 -9.69
N SER A 296 1.40 18.36 -10.21
CA SER A 296 0.20 18.12 -9.42
C SER A 296 0.25 16.74 -8.75
N LEU A 297 0.71 15.70 -9.45
CA LEU A 297 0.85 14.36 -8.88
C LEU A 297 1.77 14.37 -7.66
N HIS A 298 2.93 15.02 -7.79
CA HIS A 298 3.88 15.12 -6.69
C HIS A 298 3.29 15.90 -5.50
N GLU A 299 2.75 17.10 -5.74
CA GLU A 299 2.16 17.95 -4.71
C GLU A 299 1.02 17.24 -3.96
N GLN A 300 0.04 16.71 -4.69
CA GLN A 300 -1.12 16.05 -4.11
C GLN A 300 -0.73 14.78 -3.34
N SER A 301 0.25 14.02 -3.83
CA SER A 301 0.77 12.85 -3.10
C SER A 301 1.38 13.21 -1.74
N LEU A 302 2.01 14.39 -1.62
CA LEU A 302 2.56 14.87 -0.37
C LEU A 302 1.46 15.35 0.58
N VAL A 303 0.48 16.09 0.06
CA VAL A 303 -0.64 16.61 0.85
C VAL A 303 -1.45 15.47 1.46
N VAL A 304 -1.89 14.52 0.63
CA VAL A 304 -2.71 13.38 1.09
C VAL A 304 -1.95 12.54 2.12
N LYS A 305 -0.68 12.25 1.85
CA LYS A 305 0.16 11.45 2.76
C LYS A 305 0.43 12.18 4.06
N ALA A 306 0.74 13.47 4.02
CA ALA A 306 0.99 14.26 5.22
C ALA A 306 -0.24 14.31 6.15
N TYR A 307 -1.45 14.38 5.58
CA TYR A 307 -2.68 14.37 6.36
C TYR A 307 -3.00 12.97 6.91
N CYS A 308 -3.04 11.96 6.03
CA CYS A 308 -3.40 10.59 6.42
C CYS A 308 -2.41 10.00 7.42
N ALA A 309 -1.10 10.14 7.18
CA ALA A 309 -0.06 9.65 8.10
C ALA A 309 -0.08 10.38 9.45
N ARG A 310 -0.59 11.62 9.51
CA ARG A 310 -0.74 12.33 10.78
C ARG A 310 -1.93 11.83 11.60
N PHE A 311 -3.08 11.64 10.95
CA PHE A 311 -4.34 11.46 11.66
C PHE A 311 -4.80 10.01 11.75
N ALA A 312 -4.38 9.10 10.87
CA ALA A 312 -4.74 7.69 10.97
C ALA A 312 -4.20 7.05 12.26
N PRO A 313 -2.93 7.31 12.69
CA PRO A 313 -2.46 6.84 13.99
C PRO A 313 -3.29 7.40 15.15
N TRP A 314 -3.70 8.68 15.07
CA TRP A 314 -4.56 9.29 16.08
C TRP A 314 -5.94 8.63 16.15
N VAL A 315 -6.56 8.29 15.00
CA VAL A 315 -7.84 7.58 14.95
C VAL A 315 -7.72 6.17 15.56
N ALA A 316 -6.63 5.45 15.26
CA ALA A 316 -6.37 4.14 15.85
C ALA A 316 -6.16 4.21 17.38
N GLU A 317 -5.39 5.18 17.86
CA GLU A 317 -5.19 5.42 19.30
C GLU A 317 -6.48 5.86 20.00
N ALA A 318 -7.29 6.72 19.35
CA ALA A 318 -8.59 7.13 19.84
C ALA A 318 -9.56 5.95 19.94
N THR A 319 -9.49 5.01 19.00
CA THR A 319 -10.30 3.77 19.02
C THR A 319 -9.98 2.93 20.24
N ILE A 320 -8.69 2.72 20.55
CA ILE A 320 -8.27 2.01 21.77
C ILE A 320 -8.81 2.75 23.00
N GLN A 321 -8.72 4.09 23.03
CA GLN A 321 -9.21 4.89 24.14
C GLN A 321 -10.73 4.78 24.35
N VAL A 322 -11.53 4.72 23.27
CA VAL A 322 -12.99 4.53 23.35
C VAL A 322 -13.34 3.14 23.87
N HIS A 323 -12.58 2.12 23.46
CA HIS A 323 -12.79 0.74 23.91
C HIS A 323 -12.30 0.51 25.35
N GLY A 324 -11.32 1.30 25.81
CA GLY A 324 -10.70 1.15 27.11
C GLY A 324 -9.86 -0.13 27.16
N GLY A 325 -9.93 -0.86 28.29
CA GLY A 325 -9.10 -2.05 28.53
C GLY A 325 -9.16 -3.08 27.39
N ILE A 326 -10.35 -3.38 26.86
CA ILE A 326 -10.52 -4.39 25.80
C ILE A 326 -9.80 -4.01 24.50
N GLY A 327 -9.69 -2.71 24.19
CA GLY A 327 -9.02 -2.21 22.99
C GLY A 327 -7.51 -2.52 22.94
N PHE A 328 -6.92 -2.86 24.09
CA PHE A 328 -5.51 -3.25 24.22
C PHE A 328 -5.29 -4.77 24.38
N THR A 329 -6.37 -5.55 24.40
CA THR A 329 -6.31 -7.02 24.52
C THR A 329 -6.17 -7.69 23.16
N TRP A 330 -5.72 -8.95 23.12
CA TRP A 330 -5.58 -9.71 21.87
C TRP A 330 -6.93 -10.09 21.26
N GLU A 331 -7.99 -10.06 22.04
CA GLU A 331 -9.36 -10.42 21.68
C GLU A 331 -10.03 -9.36 20.79
N HIS A 332 -9.49 -8.14 20.71
CA HIS A 332 -10.05 -7.04 19.94
C HIS A 332 -9.15 -6.66 18.76
N CYS A 333 -9.71 -6.47 17.57
CA CYS A 333 -8.92 -6.17 16.36
C CYS A 333 -8.18 -4.82 16.37
N ALA A 334 -8.55 -3.87 17.23
CA ALA A 334 -7.97 -2.50 17.25
C ALA A 334 -6.44 -2.48 17.27
N HIS A 335 -5.79 -3.43 17.96
CA HIS A 335 -4.33 -3.49 18.00
C HIS A 335 -3.73 -3.92 16.65
N LEU A 336 -4.42 -4.75 15.85
CA LEU A 336 -3.97 -5.15 14.52
C LEU A 336 -3.99 -3.94 13.58
N TYR A 337 -5.09 -3.18 13.58
CA TYR A 337 -5.18 -1.93 12.82
C TYR A 337 -4.13 -0.90 13.26
N LEU A 338 -3.93 -0.68 14.57
CA LEU A 338 -2.91 0.27 15.02
C LEU A 338 -1.51 -0.13 14.53
N ARG A 339 -1.16 -1.42 14.60
CA ARG A 339 0.13 -1.92 14.12
C ARG A 339 0.30 -1.68 12.61
N ARG A 340 -0.72 -2.02 11.82
CA ARG A 340 -0.74 -1.75 10.37
C ARG A 340 -0.60 -0.26 10.07
N VAL A 341 -1.40 0.58 10.73
CA VAL A 341 -1.37 2.04 10.59
C VAL A 341 0.01 2.61 10.91
N LYS A 342 0.71 2.12 11.95
CA LYS A 342 2.07 2.57 12.27
C LYS A 342 3.11 2.17 11.23
N THR A 343 2.95 1.00 10.60
CA THR A 343 3.79 0.61 9.45
C THR A 343 3.48 1.49 8.24
N ASP A 344 2.20 1.63 7.90
CA ASP A 344 1.77 2.41 6.74
C ASP A 344 2.05 3.90 6.93
N GLU A 345 2.08 4.43 8.17
CA GLU A 345 2.49 5.81 8.50
C GLU A 345 3.84 6.17 7.89
N ILE A 346 4.83 5.27 7.97
CA ILE A 346 6.21 5.54 7.55
C ILE A 346 6.52 5.13 6.10
N LEU A 347 5.70 4.26 5.49
CA LEU A 347 5.90 3.86 4.09
C LEU A 347 5.78 5.08 3.15
N PHE A 348 6.78 5.23 2.27
CA PHE A 348 6.92 6.35 1.33
C PHE A 348 7.03 7.75 1.97
N GLY A 349 7.48 7.80 3.22
CA GLY A 349 7.71 9.03 3.97
C GLY A 349 6.58 9.32 4.95
N ASP A 350 6.96 9.68 6.17
CA ASP A 350 6.01 10.05 7.23
C ASP A 350 5.43 11.45 7.03
N ALA A 351 4.52 11.84 7.94
CA ALA A 351 3.86 13.13 7.87
C ALA A 351 4.83 14.33 7.95
N LEU A 352 5.95 14.20 8.68
CA LEU A 352 6.93 15.27 8.80
C LEU A 352 7.77 15.39 7.53
N ALA A 353 8.25 14.26 7.00
CA ALA A 353 8.99 14.21 5.75
C ALA A 353 8.17 14.81 4.60
N CYS A 354 6.89 14.45 4.48
CA CYS A 354 6.00 15.02 3.46
C CYS A 354 5.77 16.52 3.64
N ARG A 355 5.58 17.02 4.87
CA ARG A 355 5.46 18.46 5.15
C ARG A 355 6.74 19.23 4.81
N ASN A 356 7.91 18.68 5.11
CA ASN A 356 9.18 19.31 4.77
C ASN A 356 9.37 19.40 3.24
N GLN A 357 9.00 18.36 2.50
CA GLN A 357 9.02 18.39 1.03
C GLN A 357 8.00 19.41 0.47
N LEU A 358 6.80 19.51 1.06
CA LEU A 358 5.83 20.55 0.68
C LEU A 358 6.35 21.96 0.95
N GLN A 359 7.02 22.20 2.09
CA GLN A 359 7.62 23.50 2.38
C GLN A 359 8.66 23.90 1.34
N GLN A 360 9.50 22.95 0.90
CA GLN A 360 10.46 23.17 -0.18
C GLN A 360 9.75 23.47 -1.50
N LEU A 361 8.74 22.66 -1.86
CA LEU A 361 7.97 22.82 -3.10
C LEU A 361 7.27 24.18 -3.18
N LEU A 362 6.72 24.66 -2.07
CA LEU A 362 5.99 25.93 -1.98
C LEU A 362 6.91 27.15 -1.75
N GLY A 363 8.23 26.96 -1.68
CA GLY A 363 9.18 28.04 -1.42
C GLY A 363 9.03 28.68 -0.04
N LEU A 364 8.57 27.91 0.95
CA LEU A 364 8.36 28.35 2.35
C LEU A 364 9.58 28.08 3.26
N THR A 365 10.71 27.66 2.70
CA THR A 365 11.97 27.49 3.43
C THR A 365 12.64 28.84 3.65
N ALA A 366 12.93 29.18 4.91
CA ALA A 366 13.62 30.40 5.31
C ALA A 366 15.11 30.41 4.92
#